data_AF-A0A9W4TXI1-F1
#
_entry.id   AF-A0A9W4TXI1-F1
#
_cell.length_a   1.000
_cell.length_b   1.000
_cell.length_c   1.000
_cell.angle_alpha   90.00
_cell.angle_beta   90.00
_cell.angle_gamma   90.00
#
_symmetry.space_group_name_H-M   'P 1'
#
loop_
_entity.id
_entity.type
_entity.pdbx_description
1 polymer ?
#
loop_
_entity_poly.entity_id
_entity_poly.type
_entity_poly.pdbx_seq_one_letter_code
_entity_poly.pdbx_strand_id
1 'polypeptide(L)'
;MPARYIDVPKAVTGGGKVVVDLKGNINYNEDTIKRLNEQSIPYLPAWNKNEKYEPYEFVEYHDPALRADKSLPNLFPTDSKYEVSNISPKLGTEIKGIQLSQLNAAAKDELALLAAQREVLVFRDQDFISKGPEYVTDYVRHYGELHIHPTSGAPKNYPDIHSVLTGNTDEDPFQKRTNLVAYHSDVSYELNPTAVSFLAVTNSPKEGGGDTVFSDNIEAYKRLSPLFREKLDNLYAIHSAVDQANLSVSRGGVVKRLPVESKHPIIRSHVATGQKILYVNKGFTRRIEGLKIEESDYLLNFLYDHVTKGLDFQIRVNWKPNTVVVFDNRIVSHSAILDFNSSDENARLIVRIAAKGERPVHDLEDLNKPDKSIVYEGPEYLGKRLEKLNI
;
A
#
# COMPACT_ATOMS: atom_id res chain seq x y z
N MET A 1 17.08 7.90 17.72
CA MET A 1 16.16 8.67 18.60
C MET A 1 14.82 7.94 18.64
N PRO A 2 14.18 7.74 19.79
CA PRO A 2 12.92 7.01 19.85
C PRO A 2 11.80 7.86 19.24
N ALA A 3 11.14 7.32 18.22
CA ALA A 3 9.68 7.37 18.04
C ALA A 3 8.98 8.70 18.38
N ARG A 4 9.38 9.83 17.78
CA ARG A 4 8.70 11.13 18.01
C ARG A 4 7.28 11.22 17.42
N TYR A 5 6.73 10.15 16.83
CA TYR A 5 5.47 10.21 16.06
C TYR A 5 4.49 9.04 16.25
N ILE A 6 4.49 8.28 17.37
CA ILE A 6 3.77 6.98 17.43
C ILE A 6 2.44 6.98 18.21
N ASP A 7 1.96 8.10 18.76
CA ASP A 7 0.56 8.17 19.23
C ASP A 7 -0.38 8.36 18.02
N VAL A 8 -0.53 7.32 17.21
CA VAL A 8 -1.61 7.27 16.21
C VAL A 8 -2.87 6.81 16.97
N PRO A 9 -4.03 7.46 16.79
CA PRO A 9 -5.29 7.11 17.47
C PRO A 9 -5.77 5.69 17.14
N LYS A 10 -6.45 4.99 18.06
CA LYS A 10 -6.94 3.62 17.79
C LYS A 10 -7.93 3.56 16.63
N ALA A 11 -8.66 4.65 16.38
CA ALA A 11 -9.57 4.82 15.25
C ALA A 11 -8.97 4.44 13.89
N VAL A 12 -7.66 4.63 13.73
CA VAL A 12 -6.94 4.38 12.48
C VAL A 12 -6.81 2.88 12.15
N THR A 13 -6.92 1.98 13.13
CA THR A 13 -6.72 0.52 12.89
C THR A 13 -7.76 -0.37 13.58
N GLY A 14 -9.04 -0.06 13.38
CA GLY A 14 -10.15 -0.96 13.66
C GLY A 14 -10.46 -1.06 15.15
N GLY A 15 -11.24 -0.10 15.65
CA GLY A 15 -11.59 0.03 17.06
C GLY A 15 -12.67 -0.92 17.57
N GLY A 16 -13.05 -1.94 16.80
CA GLY A 16 -14.15 -2.83 17.18
C GLY A 16 -13.87 -3.66 18.43
N LYS A 17 -14.95 -4.01 19.14
CA LYS A 17 -14.92 -5.02 20.20
C LYS A 17 -14.51 -6.36 19.59
N VAL A 18 -13.28 -6.78 19.85
CA VAL A 18 -12.74 -8.05 19.37
C VAL A 18 -13.09 -9.20 20.30
N VAL A 19 -13.21 -10.40 19.75
CA VAL A 19 -13.39 -11.68 20.46
C VAL A 19 -12.28 -12.63 20.08
N VAL A 20 -11.82 -13.45 21.04
CA VAL A 20 -10.81 -14.47 20.79
C VAL A 20 -11.51 -15.81 20.61
N ASP A 21 -11.29 -16.48 19.47
CA ASP A 21 -11.85 -17.81 19.23
C ASP A 21 -11.05 -18.92 19.94
N LEU A 22 -11.57 -20.15 19.94
CA LEU A 22 -10.94 -21.31 20.60
C LEU A 22 -9.53 -21.63 20.10
N LYS A 23 -9.15 -21.14 18.92
CA LYS A 23 -7.82 -21.31 18.32
C LYS A 23 -6.89 -20.12 18.63
N GLY A 24 -7.34 -19.18 19.46
CA GLY A 24 -6.59 -17.98 19.82
C GLY A 24 -6.63 -16.87 18.77
N ASN A 25 -7.44 -16.99 17.70
CA ASN A 25 -7.54 -15.93 16.72
C ASN A 25 -8.40 -14.80 17.26
N ILE A 26 -7.91 -13.58 17.10
CA ILE A 26 -8.70 -12.37 17.39
C ILE A 26 -9.60 -12.13 16.17
N ASN A 27 -10.90 -11.98 16.42
CA ASN A 27 -11.95 -11.75 15.42
C ASN A 27 -12.82 -10.57 15.86
N TYR A 28 -13.70 -10.06 15.00
CA TYR A 28 -14.72 -9.09 15.40
C TYR A 28 -15.95 -9.77 16.03
N ASN A 29 -16.61 -9.08 16.97
CA ASN A 29 -17.87 -9.55 17.56
C ASN A 29 -19.05 -9.53 16.56
N GLU A 30 -20.11 -10.26 16.87
CA GLU A 30 -21.29 -10.39 15.99
C GLU A 30 -21.96 -9.04 15.66
N ASP A 31 -21.98 -8.10 16.60
CA ASP A 31 -22.59 -6.79 16.38
C ASP A 31 -21.86 -5.98 15.32
N THR A 32 -20.52 -6.07 15.29
CA THR A 32 -19.71 -5.46 14.22
C THR A 32 -20.03 -6.11 12.88
N ILE A 33 -20.14 -7.45 12.84
CA ILE A 33 -20.39 -8.22 11.61
C ILE A 33 -21.76 -7.86 11.00
N LYS A 34 -22.82 -7.76 11.82
CA LYS A 34 -24.18 -7.43 11.37
C LYS A 34 -24.31 -6.07 10.69
N ARG A 35 -23.35 -5.17 10.88
CA ARG A 35 -23.35 -3.80 10.33
C ARG A 35 -22.58 -3.66 9.03
N LEU A 36 -21.87 -4.72 8.62
CA LEU A 36 -21.11 -4.74 7.37
C LEU A 36 -21.96 -5.34 6.23
N ASN A 37 -21.65 -4.93 5.01
CA ASN A 37 -22.19 -5.56 3.81
C ASN A 37 -21.87 -7.06 3.80
N GLU A 38 -22.81 -7.92 3.40
CA GLU A 38 -22.63 -9.38 3.39
C GLU A 38 -21.37 -9.83 2.62
N GLN A 39 -21.10 -9.20 1.47
CA GLN A 39 -19.91 -9.47 0.65
C GLN A 39 -18.57 -9.14 1.36
N SER A 40 -18.59 -8.37 2.45
CA SER A 40 -17.41 -8.05 3.25
C SER A 40 -17.03 -9.17 4.22
N ILE A 41 -17.98 -10.01 4.61
CA ILE A 41 -17.80 -11.00 5.68
C ILE A 41 -16.64 -11.97 5.37
N PRO A 42 -16.50 -12.51 4.14
CA PRO A 42 -15.38 -13.38 3.80
C PRO A 42 -14.00 -12.72 3.91
N TYR A 43 -13.95 -11.38 3.96
CA TYR A 43 -12.71 -10.60 4.00
C TYR A 43 -12.42 -9.98 5.37
N LEU A 44 -13.20 -10.33 6.39
CA LEU A 44 -12.95 -9.84 7.74
C LEU A 44 -11.55 -10.25 8.21
N PRO A 45 -10.75 -9.32 8.74
CA PRO A 45 -9.44 -9.66 9.27
C PRO A 45 -9.60 -10.56 10.50
N ALA A 46 -8.79 -11.60 10.53
CA ALA A 46 -8.43 -12.34 11.73
C ALA A 46 -6.96 -12.08 12.03
N TRP A 47 -6.60 -12.14 13.31
CA TRP A 47 -5.22 -12.04 13.76
C TRP A 47 -4.81 -13.30 14.52
N ASN A 48 -3.77 -13.96 14.04
CA ASN A 48 -3.14 -15.09 14.72
C ASN A 48 -1.75 -14.65 15.24
N LYS A 49 -1.57 -14.59 16.56
CA LYS A 49 -0.29 -14.20 17.18
C LYS A 49 0.82 -15.23 16.98
N ASN A 50 0.45 -16.49 16.74
CA ASN A 50 1.36 -17.59 16.51
C ASN A 50 1.77 -17.73 15.04
N GLU A 51 1.13 -16.98 14.13
CA GLU A 51 1.51 -16.95 12.73
C GLU A 51 2.82 -16.18 12.57
N LYS A 52 3.85 -16.87 12.08
CA LYS A 52 5.19 -16.34 11.83
C LYS A 52 5.64 -16.69 10.42
N TYR A 53 6.35 -15.78 9.79
CA TYR A 53 6.95 -15.92 8.48
C TYR A 53 8.41 -15.54 8.54
N GLU A 54 9.20 -16.25 7.75
CA GLU A 54 10.57 -15.88 7.48
C GLU A 54 10.64 -14.51 6.78
N PRO A 55 11.80 -13.83 6.90
CA PRO A 55 12.11 -12.67 6.09
C PRO A 55 11.94 -12.96 4.60
N TYR A 56 11.56 -11.94 3.83
CA TYR A 56 11.58 -12.09 2.38
C TYR A 56 13.01 -12.12 1.87
N GLU A 57 13.33 -13.16 1.12
CA GLU A 57 14.56 -13.24 0.35
C GLU A 57 14.42 -12.50 -0.98
N PHE A 58 15.57 -12.25 -1.62
CA PHE A 58 15.61 -11.67 -2.94
C PHE A 58 14.95 -12.61 -3.95
N VAL A 59 14.05 -12.06 -4.77
CA VAL A 59 13.44 -12.79 -5.90
C VAL A 59 13.56 -11.94 -7.15
N GLU A 60 13.92 -12.58 -8.26
CA GLU A 60 13.90 -11.95 -9.57
C GLU A 60 12.46 -11.57 -9.95
N TYR A 61 12.30 -10.39 -10.52
CA TYR A 61 11.01 -9.89 -10.95
C TYR A 61 10.94 -9.76 -12.47
N HIS A 62 9.85 -10.26 -13.04
CA HIS A 62 9.52 -10.13 -14.45
C HIS A 62 8.20 -9.36 -14.59
N ASP A 63 8.31 -8.10 -14.99
CA ASP A 63 7.18 -7.18 -15.02
C ASP A 63 6.13 -7.60 -16.08
N PRO A 64 4.87 -7.86 -15.69
CA PRO A 64 3.79 -8.18 -16.62
C PRO A 64 3.55 -7.10 -17.68
N ALA A 65 3.80 -5.81 -17.36
CA ALA A 65 3.64 -4.72 -18.31
C ALA A 65 4.58 -4.82 -19.52
N LEU A 66 5.72 -5.53 -19.41
CA LEU A 66 6.63 -5.76 -20.52
C LEU A 66 6.12 -6.80 -21.53
N ARG A 67 5.12 -7.61 -21.15
CA ARG A 67 4.47 -8.59 -22.03
C ARG A 67 3.25 -8.05 -22.75
N ALA A 68 2.76 -6.87 -22.33
CA ALA A 68 1.54 -6.28 -22.83
C ALA A 68 1.64 -5.80 -24.28
N ASP A 69 0.53 -5.87 -25.01
CA ASP A 69 0.37 -5.11 -26.25
C ASP A 69 0.15 -3.63 -25.91
N LYS A 70 0.98 -2.76 -26.51
CA LYS A 70 0.98 -1.32 -26.23
C LYS A 70 -0.31 -0.61 -26.70
N SER A 71 -1.08 -1.22 -27.60
CA SER A 71 -2.35 -0.69 -28.07
C SER A 71 -3.55 -1.07 -27.18
N LEU A 72 -3.32 -1.90 -26.15
CA LEU A 72 -4.32 -2.35 -25.17
C LEU A 72 -5.61 -2.99 -25.75
N PRO A 73 -5.54 -3.81 -26.82
CA PRO A 73 -6.73 -4.34 -27.49
C PRO A 73 -7.51 -5.38 -26.67
N ASN A 74 -6.86 -6.06 -25.72
CA ASN A 74 -7.51 -7.07 -24.89
C ASN A 74 -8.20 -6.44 -23.67
N LEU A 75 -7.65 -5.34 -23.15
CA LEU A 75 -8.24 -4.55 -22.07
C LEU A 75 -9.37 -3.66 -22.58
N PHE A 76 -9.25 -3.14 -23.81
CA PHE A 76 -10.24 -2.29 -24.47
C PHE A 76 -10.65 -2.84 -25.84
N PRO A 77 -11.43 -3.94 -25.89
CA PRO A 77 -11.86 -4.52 -27.16
C PRO A 77 -12.83 -3.60 -27.90
N THR A 78 -12.68 -3.47 -29.22
CA THR A 78 -13.50 -2.56 -30.06
C THR A 78 -15.01 -2.82 -29.98
N ASP A 79 -15.40 -4.06 -29.72
CA ASP A 79 -16.80 -4.49 -29.67
C ASP A 79 -17.42 -4.39 -28.26
N SER A 80 -16.65 -3.90 -27.28
CA SER A 80 -17.11 -3.74 -25.89
C SER A 80 -17.64 -2.33 -25.63
N LYS A 81 -18.67 -2.22 -24.79
CA LYS A 81 -19.19 -0.93 -24.32
C LYS A 81 -18.50 -0.53 -23.02
N TYR A 82 -17.62 0.45 -23.08
CA TYR A 82 -16.90 0.98 -21.91
C TYR A 82 -16.74 2.50 -21.99
N GLU A 83 -16.47 3.11 -20.84
CA GLU A 83 -16.12 4.54 -20.70
C GLU A 83 -14.74 4.63 -20.06
N VAL A 84 -13.85 5.44 -20.63
CA VAL A 84 -12.52 5.75 -20.07
C VAL A 84 -12.42 7.27 -19.93
N SER A 85 -12.10 7.73 -18.72
CA SER A 85 -11.92 9.16 -18.43
C SER A 85 -10.70 9.38 -17.54
N ASN A 86 -9.88 10.34 -17.89
CA ASN A 86 -8.72 10.70 -17.07
C ASN A 86 -9.18 11.54 -15.87
N ILE A 87 -8.74 11.18 -14.67
CA ILE A 87 -9.06 11.92 -13.43
C ILE A 87 -8.28 13.24 -13.38
N SER A 88 -7.00 13.18 -13.75
CA SER A 88 -6.16 14.34 -14.02
C SER A 88 -5.37 14.13 -15.31
N PRO A 89 -4.73 15.18 -15.88
CA PRO A 89 -3.99 15.06 -17.13
C PRO A 89 -2.93 13.95 -17.13
N LYS A 90 -2.19 13.78 -16.04
CA LYS A 90 -1.04 12.84 -15.96
C LYS A 90 -1.27 11.64 -15.04
N LEU A 91 -2.12 11.78 -14.03
CA LEU A 91 -2.37 10.78 -12.99
C LEU A 91 -3.84 10.37 -12.99
N GLY A 92 -4.10 9.07 -12.95
CA GLY A 92 -5.45 8.55 -12.71
C GLY A 92 -6.29 8.38 -13.97
N THR A 93 -6.95 7.23 -14.08
CA THR A 93 -7.97 6.98 -15.10
C THR A 93 -9.13 6.20 -14.47
N GLU A 94 -10.36 6.70 -14.62
CA GLU A 94 -11.59 5.99 -14.25
C GLU A 94 -12.10 5.20 -15.46
N ILE A 95 -12.44 3.93 -15.22
CA ILE A 95 -12.88 2.95 -16.23
C ILE A 95 -14.22 2.35 -15.79
N LYS A 96 -15.21 2.37 -16.70
CA LYS A 96 -16.53 1.75 -16.50
C LYS A 96 -16.86 0.82 -17.65
N GLY A 97 -17.66 -0.21 -17.38
CA GLY A 97 -18.10 -1.19 -18.39
C GLY A 97 -17.14 -2.36 -18.62
N ILE A 98 -15.93 -2.31 -18.07
CA ILE A 98 -14.99 -3.43 -18.03
C ILE A 98 -15.00 -4.07 -16.64
N GLN A 99 -15.26 -5.38 -16.57
CA GLN A 99 -15.16 -6.15 -15.33
C GLN A 99 -13.77 -6.77 -15.22
N LEU A 100 -13.05 -6.46 -14.14
CA LEU A 100 -11.76 -7.06 -13.85
C LEU A 100 -11.83 -8.59 -13.90
N SER A 101 -12.95 -9.17 -13.44
CA SER A 101 -13.14 -10.61 -13.38
C SER A 101 -13.24 -11.32 -14.74
N GLN A 102 -13.43 -10.55 -15.82
CA GLN A 102 -13.54 -11.06 -17.19
C GLN A 102 -12.22 -10.94 -17.97
N LEU A 103 -11.18 -10.34 -17.38
CA LEU A 103 -9.90 -10.17 -18.04
C LEU A 103 -9.16 -11.51 -18.18
N ASN A 104 -8.79 -11.83 -19.42
CA ASN A 104 -7.88 -12.92 -19.73
C ASN A 104 -6.42 -12.54 -19.40
N ALA A 105 -5.47 -13.46 -19.58
CA ALA A 105 -4.06 -13.22 -19.25
C ALA A 105 -3.44 -12.03 -20.01
N ALA A 106 -3.74 -11.86 -21.31
CA ALA A 106 -3.22 -10.75 -22.10
C ALA A 106 -3.80 -9.40 -21.64
N ALA A 107 -5.10 -9.35 -21.33
CA ALA A 107 -5.75 -8.16 -20.80
C ALA A 107 -5.22 -7.77 -19.40
N LYS A 108 -4.80 -8.75 -18.59
CA LYS A 108 -4.14 -8.49 -17.30
C LYS A 108 -2.73 -7.91 -17.48
N ASP A 109 -1.96 -8.38 -18.45
CA ASP A 109 -0.67 -7.78 -18.80
C ASP A 109 -0.87 -6.32 -19.26
N GLU A 110 -1.87 -6.07 -20.11
CA GLU A 110 -2.27 -4.72 -20.53
C GLU A 110 -2.78 -3.85 -19.38
N LEU A 111 -3.47 -4.43 -18.39
CA LEU A 111 -3.84 -3.72 -17.17
C LEU A 111 -2.62 -3.26 -16.39
N ALA A 112 -1.59 -4.11 -16.26
CA ALA A 112 -0.33 -3.72 -15.64
C ALA A 112 0.36 -2.59 -16.40
N LEU A 113 0.38 -2.65 -17.74
CA LEU A 113 0.95 -1.58 -18.56
C LEU A 113 0.18 -0.26 -18.41
N LEU A 114 -1.15 -0.31 -18.41
CA LEU A 114 -1.95 0.88 -18.22
C LEU A 114 -1.77 1.45 -16.80
N ALA A 115 -1.66 0.60 -15.78
CA ALA A 115 -1.33 1.03 -14.41
C ALA A 115 0.08 1.65 -14.34
N ALA A 116 1.06 1.16 -15.09
CA ALA A 116 2.38 1.77 -15.18
C ALA A 116 2.38 3.14 -15.90
N GLN A 117 1.44 3.36 -16.83
CA GLN A 117 1.32 4.60 -17.61
C GLN A 117 0.44 5.67 -16.95
N ARG A 118 -0.59 5.25 -16.22
CA ARG A 118 -1.61 6.11 -15.59
C ARG A 118 -1.57 6.10 -14.08
N GLU A 119 -0.72 5.23 -13.52
CA GLU A 119 -0.32 5.11 -12.12
C GLU A 119 -1.43 4.62 -11.18
N VAL A 120 -2.67 5.10 -11.38
CA VAL A 120 -3.88 4.72 -10.64
C VAL A 120 -5.03 4.52 -11.63
N LEU A 121 -5.70 3.38 -11.53
CA LEU A 121 -6.88 3.02 -12.31
C LEU A 121 -8.04 2.79 -11.35
N VAL A 122 -9.18 3.42 -11.63
CA VAL A 122 -10.38 3.31 -10.80
C VAL A 122 -11.46 2.60 -11.58
N PHE A 123 -11.75 1.36 -11.23
CA PHE A 123 -12.82 0.57 -11.81
C PHE A 123 -14.07 0.68 -10.94
N ARG A 124 -15.19 1.06 -11.55
CA ARG A 124 -16.49 1.17 -10.85
C ARG A 124 -17.36 -0.06 -11.11
N ASP A 125 -18.33 -0.28 -10.23
CA ASP A 125 -19.38 -1.31 -10.37
C ASP A 125 -18.81 -2.71 -10.64
N GLN A 126 -17.76 -3.10 -9.90
CA GLN A 126 -17.05 -4.36 -10.09
C GLN A 126 -17.67 -5.52 -9.31
N ASP A 127 -17.70 -6.71 -9.89
CA ASP A 127 -18.05 -7.96 -9.21
C ASP A 127 -16.84 -8.63 -8.53
N PHE A 128 -15.67 -7.98 -8.53
CA PHE A 128 -14.39 -8.55 -8.12
C PHE A 128 -14.41 -9.16 -6.71
N ILE A 129 -14.93 -8.41 -5.73
CA ILE A 129 -14.95 -8.84 -4.33
C ILE A 129 -15.98 -9.95 -4.07
N SER A 130 -17.12 -9.91 -4.77
CA SER A 130 -18.17 -10.92 -4.59
C SER A 130 -17.77 -12.30 -5.13
N LYS A 131 -16.71 -12.41 -5.94
CA LYS A 131 -16.10 -13.70 -6.31
C LYS A 131 -15.43 -14.43 -5.15
N GLY A 132 -15.12 -13.73 -4.06
CA GLY A 132 -14.55 -14.29 -2.85
C GLY A 132 -13.01 -14.31 -2.80
N PRO A 133 -12.43 -14.54 -1.60
CA PRO A 133 -11.00 -14.38 -1.35
C PRO A 133 -10.09 -15.26 -2.20
N GLU A 134 -10.49 -16.50 -2.49
CA GLU A 134 -9.73 -17.44 -3.34
C GLU A 134 -9.55 -16.87 -4.74
N TYR A 135 -10.64 -16.45 -5.37
CA TYR A 135 -10.63 -15.85 -6.69
C TYR A 135 -9.75 -14.60 -6.74
N VAL A 136 -9.89 -13.69 -5.77
CA VAL A 136 -9.09 -12.46 -5.69
C VAL A 136 -7.61 -12.79 -5.55
N THR A 137 -7.27 -13.80 -4.75
CA THR A 137 -5.90 -14.29 -4.57
C THR A 137 -5.33 -14.82 -5.89
N ASP A 138 -6.03 -15.74 -6.55
CA ASP A 138 -5.61 -16.31 -7.84
C ASP A 138 -5.50 -15.27 -8.94
N TYR A 139 -6.40 -14.29 -8.93
CA TYR A 139 -6.39 -13.20 -9.90
C TYR A 139 -5.09 -12.42 -9.86
N VAL A 140 -4.62 -12.08 -8.65
CA VAL A 140 -3.46 -11.19 -8.45
C VAL A 140 -2.12 -11.94 -8.56
N ARG A 141 -2.10 -13.27 -8.41
CA ARG A 141 -0.91 -14.10 -8.70
C ARG A 141 -0.37 -13.93 -10.12
N HIS A 142 -1.22 -13.49 -11.06
CA HIS A 142 -0.81 -13.13 -12.42
C HIS A 142 0.29 -12.05 -12.47
N TYR A 143 0.30 -11.12 -11.51
CA TYR A 143 1.21 -9.97 -11.50
C TYR A 143 2.53 -10.23 -10.77
N GLY A 144 2.66 -11.39 -10.10
CA GLY A 144 3.85 -11.79 -9.34
C GLY A 144 3.52 -12.56 -8.06
N GLU A 145 4.57 -12.90 -7.31
CA GLU A 145 4.42 -13.54 -6.00
C GLU A 145 3.68 -12.60 -5.04
N LEU A 146 2.72 -13.11 -4.27
CA LEU A 146 1.91 -12.28 -3.40
C LEU A 146 2.67 -11.85 -2.14
N HIS A 147 2.34 -10.65 -1.65
CA HIS A 147 2.90 -10.11 -0.42
C HIS A 147 1.98 -10.35 0.79
N ILE A 148 2.53 -10.94 1.84
CA ILE A 148 1.92 -11.13 3.15
C ILE A 148 2.34 -9.97 4.07
N HIS A 149 1.36 -9.19 4.53
CA HIS A 149 1.61 -8.03 5.38
C HIS A 149 2.12 -8.43 6.78
N PRO A 150 3.22 -7.82 7.27
CA PRO A 150 3.89 -8.27 8.49
C PRO A 150 3.09 -7.99 9.78
N THR A 151 2.23 -6.98 9.79
CA THR A 151 1.61 -6.48 11.03
C THR A 151 0.08 -6.43 11.03
N SER A 152 -0.56 -6.82 9.92
CA SER A 152 -1.99 -6.63 9.75
C SER A 152 -2.78 -7.93 9.71
N GLY A 153 -4.08 -7.79 9.99
CA GLY A 153 -5.02 -8.90 9.92
C GLY A 153 -5.32 -9.27 8.48
N ALA A 154 -5.65 -10.54 8.30
CA ALA A 154 -5.97 -11.14 7.01
C ALA A 154 -7.21 -12.03 7.16
N PRO A 155 -8.00 -12.24 6.09
CA PRO A 155 -9.04 -13.24 6.10
C PRO A 155 -8.48 -14.63 6.45
N LYS A 156 -9.27 -15.46 7.14
CA LYS A 156 -8.85 -16.81 7.52
C LYS A 156 -8.45 -17.61 6.26
N ASN A 157 -7.27 -18.23 6.30
CA ASN A 157 -6.67 -19.01 5.21
C ASN A 157 -6.19 -18.21 3.98
N TYR A 158 -6.29 -16.87 3.99
CA TYR A 158 -5.82 -16.02 2.88
C TYR A 158 -4.85 -14.95 3.40
N PRO A 159 -3.65 -15.33 3.86
CA PRO A 159 -2.70 -14.41 4.52
C PRO A 159 -2.16 -13.30 3.59
N ASP A 160 -2.22 -13.52 2.27
CA ASP A 160 -1.83 -12.56 1.23
C ASP A 160 -2.80 -11.38 1.09
N ILE A 161 -3.99 -11.49 1.68
CA ILE A 161 -4.99 -10.43 1.69
C ILE A 161 -4.81 -9.57 2.95
N HIS A 162 -4.56 -8.30 2.74
CA HIS A 162 -4.48 -7.28 3.78
C HIS A 162 -5.84 -6.61 3.98
N SER A 163 -6.50 -6.89 5.10
CA SER A 163 -7.81 -6.32 5.41
C SER A 163 -7.69 -5.18 6.44
N VAL A 164 -8.15 -4.00 6.04
CA VAL A 164 -8.14 -2.77 6.86
C VAL A 164 -9.56 -2.41 7.22
N LEU A 165 -9.97 -2.77 8.44
CA LEU A 165 -11.18 -2.21 9.04
C LEU A 165 -10.80 -0.93 9.80
N THR A 166 -11.43 0.18 9.47
CA THR A 166 -11.22 1.49 10.10
C THR A 166 -12.56 2.02 10.63
N GLY A 167 -12.55 2.78 11.71
CA GLY A 167 -13.77 3.18 12.44
C GLY A 167 -14.11 2.19 13.56
N ASN A 168 -15.36 2.21 14.01
CA ASN A 168 -15.86 1.43 15.15
C ASN A 168 -15.20 1.85 16.47
N THR A 169 -15.00 3.16 16.69
CA THR A 169 -14.46 3.69 17.96
C THR A 169 -15.02 5.07 18.30
N ASP A 170 -15.14 5.31 19.59
CA ASP A 170 -15.47 6.61 20.18
C ASP A 170 -14.24 7.54 20.31
N GLU A 171 -13.02 7.07 20.01
CA GLU A 171 -11.80 7.88 20.08
C GLU A 171 -11.71 8.84 18.87
N ASP A 172 -11.86 10.14 19.12
CA ASP A 172 -11.57 11.17 18.12
C ASP A 172 -10.06 11.24 17.84
N PRO A 173 -9.62 10.96 16.60
CA PRO A 173 -8.21 10.93 16.28
C PRO A 173 -7.54 12.31 16.28
N PHE A 174 -8.31 13.40 16.29
CA PHE A 174 -7.81 14.77 16.27
C PHE A 174 -7.59 15.38 17.67
N GLN A 175 -7.89 14.64 18.75
CA GLN A 175 -7.62 15.11 20.12
C GLN A 175 -6.15 15.47 20.39
N LYS A 176 -5.20 14.80 19.69
CA LYS A 176 -3.75 15.00 19.86
C LYS A 176 -3.02 15.41 18.56
N ARG A 177 -3.75 15.52 17.45
CA ARG A 177 -3.18 15.66 16.10
C ARG A 177 -3.98 16.68 15.32
N THR A 178 -3.30 17.54 14.56
CA THR A 178 -3.96 18.50 13.67
C THR A 178 -4.32 17.90 12.31
N ASN A 179 -3.67 16.80 11.92
CA ASN A 179 -4.00 16.00 10.74
C ASN A 179 -3.40 14.58 10.88
N LEU A 180 -3.82 13.68 10.00
CA LEU A 180 -3.39 12.27 9.96
C LEU A 180 -2.81 11.91 8.58
N VAL A 181 -2.36 12.90 7.81
CA VAL A 181 -1.81 12.67 6.47
C VAL A 181 -0.54 11.83 6.61
N ALA A 182 -0.53 10.69 5.93
CA ALA A 182 0.53 9.70 6.02
C ALA A 182 0.83 9.14 4.63
N TYR A 183 1.45 9.98 3.78
CA TYR A 183 1.91 9.54 2.46
C TYR A 183 2.96 8.44 2.57
N HIS A 184 2.71 7.32 1.90
CA HIS A 184 3.60 6.17 1.82
C HIS A 184 3.49 5.44 0.47
N SER A 185 4.59 4.82 0.07
CA SER A 185 4.58 3.69 -0.86
C SER A 185 4.55 2.43 0.01
N ASP A 186 3.61 1.52 -0.27
CA ASP A 186 3.37 0.34 0.54
C ASP A 186 4.64 -0.46 0.72
N VAL A 187 4.92 -0.81 1.99
CA VAL A 187 6.00 -1.71 2.39
C VAL A 187 7.34 -1.41 1.73
N SER A 188 7.65 -0.14 1.47
CA SER A 188 8.91 0.28 0.83
C SER A 188 10.17 -0.08 1.63
N TYR A 189 10.03 -0.59 2.85
CA TYR A 189 11.12 -1.17 3.64
C TYR A 189 11.48 -2.61 3.25
N GLU A 190 10.63 -3.30 2.50
CA GLU A 190 10.90 -4.66 2.02
C GLU A 190 12.01 -4.63 0.96
N LEU A 191 12.72 -5.75 0.81
CA LEU A 191 13.73 -5.91 -0.22
C LEU A 191 13.13 -5.83 -1.63
N ASN A 192 12.01 -6.53 -1.83
CA ASN A 192 11.15 -6.46 -3.01
C ASN A 192 9.79 -5.88 -2.56
N PRO A 193 9.61 -4.53 -2.56
CA PRO A 193 8.33 -3.90 -2.26
C PRO A 193 7.24 -4.30 -3.26
N THR A 194 5.98 -4.01 -2.95
CA THR A 194 4.86 -4.35 -3.84
C THR A 194 4.87 -3.53 -5.13
N ALA A 195 4.47 -4.16 -6.24
CA ALA A 195 4.28 -3.53 -7.55
C ALA A 195 2.79 -3.23 -7.81
N VAL A 196 2.11 -4.08 -8.59
CA VAL A 196 0.68 -3.90 -8.90
C VAL A 196 -0.15 -4.27 -7.67
N SER A 197 -0.84 -3.27 -7.14
CA SER A 197 -1.70 -3.40 -5.96
C SER A 197 -3.17 -3.18 -6.33
N PHE A 198 -4.03 -4.01 -5.75
CA PHE A 198 -5.48 -3.89 -5.86
C PHE A 198 -6.03 -3.48 -4.51
N LEU A 199 -6.86 -2.44 -4.50
CA LEU A 199 -7.52 -1.91 -3.33
C LEU A 199 -9.02 -1.84 -3.59
N ALA A 200 -9.79 -2.63 -2.85
CA ALA A 200 -11.22 -2.73 -3.02
C ALA A 200 -11.95 -2.35 -1.73
N VAL A 201 -12.91 -1.43 -1.85
CA VAL A 201 -13.77 -1.10 -0.72
C VAL A 201 -14.94 -2.06 -0.68
N THR A 202 -15.07 -2.79 0.42
CA THR A 202 -16.15 -3.78 0.61
C THR A 202 -17.25 -3.22 1.50
N ASN A 203 -16.89 -2.29 2.39
CA ASN A 203 -17.79 -1.51 3.23
C ASN A 203 -17.34 -0.04 3.28
N SER A 204 -18.22 0.90 2.91
CA SER A 204 -17.94 2.34 2.92
C SER A 204 -18.79 3.05 3.97
N PRO A 205 -18.32 4.16 4.56
CA PRO A 205 -19.15 5.03 5.40
C PRO A 205 -20.36 5.54 4.61
N LYS A 206 -21.56 5.49 5.19
CA LYS A 206 -22.81 5.83 4.49
C LYS A 206 -22.93 7.34 4.21
N GLU A 207 -22.34 8.15 5.08
CA GLU A 207 -22.35 9.62 5.01
C GLU A 207 -21.22 10.18 4.12
N GLY A 208 -20.41 9.31 3.51
CA GLY A 208 -19.23 9.69 2.73
C GLY A 208 -17.95 9.86 3.56
N GLY A 209 -16.87 10.21 2.87
CA GLY A 209 -15.52 10.27 3.45
C GLY A 209 -14.79 8.92 3.39
N GLY A 210 -13.58 8.89 3.94
CA GLY A 210 -12.72 7.70 3.93
C GLY A 210 -11.92 7.52 2.64
N ASP A 211 -11.80 8.60 1.85
CA ASP A 211 -11.16 8.65 0.55
C ASP A 211 -9.67 8.28 0.60
N THR A 212 -9.08 8.06 -0.57
CA THR A 212 -7.65 7.83 -0.70
C THR A 212 -7.05 8.83 -1.67
N VAL A 213 -6.01 9.53 -1.22
CA VAL A 213 -5.27 10.49 -2.05
C VAL A 213 -4.00 9.83 -2.53
N PHE A 214 -3.70 9.96 -3.82
CA PHE A 214 -2.50 9.46 -4.47
C PHE A 214 -1.68 10.62 -5.01
N SER A 215 -0.36 10.48 -5.01
CA SER A 215 0.60 11.44 -5.55
C SER A 215 1.46 10.78 -6.63
N ASP A 216 1.60 11.47 -7.76
CA ASP A 216 2.47 11.10 -8.88
C ASP A 216 3.92 11.50 -8.54
N ASN A 217 4.73 10.50 -8.19
CA ASN A 217 6.12 10.71 -7.83
C ASN A 217 7.07 10.80 -9.05
N ILE A 218 6.59 10.53 -10.27
CA ILE A 218 7.31 10.83 -11.50
C ILE A 218 7.27 12.35 -11.73
N GLU A 219 6.10 12.94 -11.61
CA GLU A 219 5.90 14.38 -11.72
C GLU A 219 6.54 15.12 -10.56
N ALA A 220 6.48 14.57 -9.34
CA ALA A 220 7.23 15.11 -8.19
C ALA A 220 8.74 15.21 -8.52
N TYR A 221 9.33 14.16 -9.11
CA TYR A 221 10.72 14.19 -9.57
C TYR A 221 10.95 15.24 -10.66
N LYS A 222 10.12 15.27 -11.71
CA LYS A 222 10.26 16.21 -12.85
C LYS A 222 10.20 17.68 -12.44
N ARG A 223 9.50 17.99 -11.34
CA ARG A 223 9.33 19.36 -10.81
C ARG A 223 10.50 19.85 -9.96
N LEU A 224 11.36 18.95 -9.48
CA LEU A 224 12.63 19.35 -8.86
C LEU A 224 13.50 20.04 -9.91
N SER A 225 14.28 21.05 -9.51
CA SER A 225 15.19 21.72 -10.45
C SER A 225 16.24 20.73 -10.99
N PRO A 226 16.78 20.94 -12.21
CA PRO A 226 17.82 20.06 -12.75
C PRO A 226 19.00 19.84 -11.79
N LEU A 227 19.46 20.92 -11.14
CA LEU A 227 20.53 20.86 -10.13
C LEU A 227 20.16 19.99 -8.92
N PHE A 228 18.90 20.06 -8.49
CA PHE A 228 18.46 19.24 -7.36
C PHE A 228 18.33 17.77 -7.74
N ARG A 229 17.85 17.48 -8.96
CA ARG A 229 17.81 16.10 -9.50
C ARG A 229 19.21 15.50 -9.59
N GLU A 230 20.19 16.26 -10.09
CA GLU A 230 21.60 15.84 -10.13
C GLU A 230 22.16 15.54 -8.73
N LYS A 231 21.85 16.39 -7.75
CA LYS A 231 22.30 16.19 -6.35
C LYS A 231 21.67 14.97 -5.66
N LEU A 232 20.44 14.62 -6.04
CA LEU A 232 19.74 13.44 -5.52
C LEU A 232 20.12 12.16 -6.26
N ASP A 233 20.73 12.30 -7.43
CA ASP A 233 21.20 11.18 -8.24
C ASP A 233 22.18 10.35 -7.43
N ASN A 234 22.06 9.02 -7.49
CA ASN A 234 22.89 8.06 -6.74
C ASN A 234 22.83 8.16 -5.21
N LEU A 235 21.94 8.98 -4.62
CA LEU A 235 21.69 8.92 -3.18
C LEU A 235 20.76 7.76 -2.83
N TYR A 236 21.04 7.11 -1.71
CA TYR A 236 20.25 6.01 -1.17
C TYR A 236 19.68 6.39 0.19
N ALA A 237 18.46 5.95 0.47
CA ALA A 237 17.81 6.14 1.74
C ALA A 237 17.47 4.80 2.40
N ILE A 238 17.45 4.79 3.72
CA ILE A 238 17.04 3.63 4.50
C ILE A 238 15.55 3.72 4.81
N HIS A 239 14.82 2.68 4.41
CA HIS A 239 13.39 2.49 4.66
C HIS A 239 13.22 1.45 5.76
N SER A 240 12.38 1.74 6.76
CA SER A 240 12.31 0.95 8.00
C SER A 240 10.89 0.52 8.36
N ALA A 241 10.73 -0.76 8.67
CA ALA A 241 9.49 -1.35 9.20
C ALA A 241 9.32 -1.14 10.71
N VAL A 242 10.36 -0.68 11.41
CA VAL A 242 10.45 -0.66 12.87
C VAL A 242 9.30 0.11 13.51
N ASP A 243 8.98 1.30 13.01
CA ASP A 243 7.90 2.12 13.59
C ASP A 243 6.53 1.48 13.37
N GLN A 244 6.32 0.82 12.22
CA GLN A 244 5.07 0.11 11.94
C GLN A 244 4.91 -1.08 12.90
N ALA A 245 5.96 -1.87 13.09
CA ALA A 245 5.97 -2.98 14.03
C ALA A 245 5.75 -2.48 15.47
N ASN A 246 6.46 -1.44 15.91
CA ASN A 246 6.28 -0.81 17.22
C ASN A 246 4.85 -0.30 17.43
N LEU A 247 4.24 0.30 16.41
CA LEU A 247 2.85 0.75 16.46
C LEU A 247 1.90 -0.44 16.62
N SER A 248 2.08 -1.51 15.84
CA SER A 248 1.26 -2.73 15.96
C SER A 248 1.34 -3.32 17.37
N VAL A 249 2.55 -3.48 17.90
CA VAL A 249 2.80 -3.98 19.27
C VAL A 249 2.13 -3.10 20.32
N SER A 250 2.27 -1.78 20.21
CA SER A 250 1.69 -0.83 21.18
C SER A 250 0.16 -0.90 21.25
N ARG A 251 -0.47 -1.42 20.19
CA ARG A 251 -1.92 -1.61 20.07
C ARG A 251 -2.37 -3.03 20.39
N GLY A 252 -1.46 -3.91 20.80
CA GLY A 252 -1.76 -5.32 21.04
C GLY A 252 -1.99 -6.15 19.77
N GLY A 253 -1.59 -5.61 18.61
CA GLY A 253 -1.64 -6.28 17.31
C GLY A 253 -0.59 -7.39 17.15
N VAL A 254 -0.42 -7.84 15.91
CA VAL A 254 0.51 -8.92 15.56
C VAL A 254 1.77 -8.38 14.90
N VAL A 255 2.86 -9.14 15.05
CA VAL A 255 4.08 -9.00 14.26
C VAL A 255 4.42 -10.41 13.78
N LYS A 256 4.08 -10.68 12.52
CA LYS A 256 4.19 -11.99 11.86
C LYS A 256 5.55 -12.18 11.19
N ARG A 257 6.26 -11.09 10.89
CA ARG A 257 7.63 -11.08 10.37
C ARG A 257 8.42 -10.02 11.12
N LEU A 258 9.68 -10.30 11.42
CA LEU A 258 10.55 -9.33 12.09
C LEU A 258 10.72 -8.07 11.22
N PRO A 259 10.83 -6.88 11.85
CA PRO A 259 11.01 -5.66 11.08
C PRO A 259 12.39 -5.64 10.42
N VAL A 260 12.39 -5.18 9.16
CA VAL A 260 13.60 -4.99 8.35
C VAL A 260 13.86 -3.52 8.11
N GLU A 261 15.12 -3.18 7.81
CA GLU A 261 15.48 -1.97 7.10
C GLU A 261 16.17 -2.31 5.78
N SER A 262 15.71 -1.67 4.70
CA SER A 262 16.31 -1.81 3.38
C SER A 262 16.82 -0.47 2.87
N LYS A 263 17.93 -0.55 2.15
CA LYS A 263 18.53 0.56 1.41
C LYS A 263 17.97 0.60 0.00
N HIS A 264 17.32 1.72 -0.35
CA HIS A 264 16.76 1.95 -1.67
C HIS A 264 17.23 3.28 -2.25
N PRO A 265 17.36 3.40 -3.58
CA PRO A 265 17.71 4.67 -4.21
C PRO A 265 16.61 5.71 -3.97
N ILE A 266 16.99 6.96 -3.69
CA ILE A 266 16.06 8.08 -3.61
C ILE A 266 15.42 8.35 -4.98
N ILE A 267 16.17 8.14 -6.05
CA ILE A 267 15.68 8.19 -7.43
C ILE A 267 15.73 6.77 -8.00
N ARG A 268 14.57 6.09 -8.07
CA ARG A 268 14.46 4.78 -8.71
C ARG A 268 14.07 4.91 -10.19
N SER A 269 14.38 3.88 -10.98
CA SER A 269 13.88 3.72 -12.34
C SER A 269 12.72 2.75 -12.39
N HIS A 270 11.68 3.08 -13.16
CA HIS A 270 10.55 2.20 -13.39
C HIS A 270 10.85 1.16 -14.48
N VAL A 271 10.66 -0.13 -14.19
CA VAL A 271 11.03 -1.22 -15.11
C VAL A 271 10.30 -1.12 -16.45
N ALA A 272 8.98 -0.93 -16.45
CA ALA A 272 8.21 -0.94 -17.70
C ALA A 272 8.30 0.36 -18.53
N THR A 273 8.56 1.50 -17.89
CA THR A 273 8.43 2.82 -18.54
C THR A 273 9.74 3.60 -18.62
N GLY A 274 10.78 3.15 -17.91
CA GLY A 274 12.06 3.86 -17.80
C GLY A 274 11.98 5.21 -17.07
N GLN A 275 10.81 5.58 -16.54
CA GLN A 275 10.65 6.86 -15.85
C GLN A 275 11.41 6.86 -14.52
N LYS A 276 12.00 8.01 -14.19
CA LYS A 276 12.63 8.26 -12.89
C LYS A 276 11.57 8.72 -11.89
N ILE A 277 11.62 8.17 -10.68
CA ILE A 277 10.63 8.36 -9.62
C ILE A 277 11.32 8.85 -8.36
N LEU A 278 10.75 9.86 -7.70
CA LEU A 278 11.16 10.25 -6.35
C LEU A 278 10.65 9.22 -5.34
N TYR A 279 11.54 8.34 -4.86
CA TYR A 279 11.20 7.18 -4.03
C TYR A 279 11.53 7.40 -2.56
N VAL A 280 10.92 8.42 -1.96
CA VAL A 280 10.99 8.67 -0.51
C VAL A 280 9.59 8.89 0.03
N ASN A 281 9.36 8.45 1.26
CA ASN A 281 8.08 8.69 1.92
C ASN A 281 8.23 8.77 3.43
N LYS A 282 7.45 9.67 4.06
CA LYS A 282 7.51 9.90 5.50
C LYS A 282 7.10 8.66 6.31
N GLY A 283 6.24 7.81 5.74
CA GLY A 283 5.81 6.56 6.35
C GLY A 283 6.98 5.66 6.74
N PHE A 284 7.97 5.48 5.85
CA PHE A 284 9.01 4.46 5.99
C PHE A 284 10.44 4.94 5.82
N THR A 285 10.71 6.02 5.08
CA THR A 285 12.07 6.55 4.91
C THR A 285 12.58 7.20 6.20
N ARG A 286 13.81 6.91 6.62
CA ARG A 286 14.36 7.35 7.92
C ARG A 286 15.63 8.18 7.83
N ARG A 287 16.54 7.83 6.93
CA ARG A 287 17.82 8.51 6.78
C ARG A 287 18.38 8.33 5.38
N ILE A 288 19.22 9.26 4.95
CA ILE A 288 19.98 9.17 3.70
C ILE A 288 21.38 8.64 4.03
N GLU A 289 21.80 7.57 3.37
CA GLU A 289 23.12 6.97 3.55
C GLU A 289 24.22 7.99 3.19
N GLY A 290 25.25 8.08 4.02
CA GLY A 290 26.39 8.97 3.80
C GLY A 290 26.20 10.43 4.25
N LEU A 291 24.99 10.86 4.60
CA LEU A 291 24.73 12.20 5.15
C LEU A 291 24.75 12.21 6.69
N LYS A 292 25.08 13.37 7.27
CA LYS A 292 24.88 13.58 8.72
C LYS A 292 23.38 13.64 9.06
N ILE A 293 23.07 13.49 10.34
CA ILE A 293 21.69 13.43 10.82
C ILE A 293 20.90 14.68 10.42
N GLU A 294 21.45 15.87 10.70
CA GLU A 294 20.78 17.14 10.40
C GLU A 294 20.61 17.33 8.89
N GLU A 295 21.63 17.03 8.09
CA GLU A 295 21.61 17.12 6.62
C GLU A 295 20.53 16.20 6.03
N SER A 296 20.51 14.95 6.47
CA SER A 296 19.52 13.95 6.08
C SER A 296 18.10 14.40 6.47
N ASP A 297 17.92 14.86 7.71
CA ASP A 297 16.61 15.29 8.22
C ASP A 297 16.09 16.51 7.45
N TYR A 298 16.93 17.52 7.19
CA TYR A 298 16.54 18.69 6.39
C TYR A 298 16.14 18.30 4.97
N LEU A 299 16.94 17.45 4.32
CA LEU A 299 16.68 17.02 2.95
C LEU A 299 15.41 16.17 2.84
N LEU A 300 15.25 15.18 3.72
CA LEU A 300 14.06 14.33 3.74
C LEU A 300 12.79 15.14 4.04
N ASN A 301 12.83 16.06 5.00
CA ASN A 301 11.67 16.91 5.30
C ASN A 301 11.28 17.79 4.12
N PHE A 302 12.25 18.35 3.39
CA PHE A 302 11.97 19.07 2.14
C PHE A 302 11.28 18.17 1.11
N LEU A 303 11.77 16.96 0.89
CA LEU A 303 11.19 16.01 -0.07
C LEU A 303 9.80 15.53 0.35
N TYR A 304 9.56 15.28 1.63
CA TYR A 304 8.24 14.92 2.16
C TYR A 304 7.24 16.06 1.97
N ASP A 305 7.66 17.30 2.24
CA ASP A 305 6.83 18.48 2.03
C ASP A 305 6.51 18.70 0.56
N HIS A 306 7.49 18.49 -0.33
CA HIS A 306 7.30 18.57 -1.78
C HIS A 306 6.18 17.65 -2.25
N VAL A 307 6.21 16.37 -1.85
CA VAL A 307 5.16 15.39 -2.16
C VAL A 307 3.83 15.79 -1.51
N THR A 308 3.83 16.11 -0.21
CA THR A 308 2.60 16.36 0.55
C THR A 308 1.86 17.62 0.08
N LYS A 309 2.60 18.69 -0.25
CA LYS A 309 2.03 20.00 -0.68
C LYS A 309 1.71 20.04 -2.18
N GLY A 310 2.08 19.00 -2.92
CA GLY A 310 1.92 18.88 -4.38
C GLY A 310 0.52 18.58 -4.87
N LEU A 311 -0.49 19.33 -4.44
CA LEU A 311 -1.91 19.09 -4.80
C LEU A 311 -2.15 19.03 -6.32
N ASP A 312 -1.30 19.70 -7.10
CA ASP A 312 -1.35 19.78 -8.56
C ASP A 312 -0.65 18.63 -9.29
N PHE A 313 -0.17 17.62 -8.56
CA PHE A 313 0.21 16.29 -9.06
C PHE A 313 -0.36 15.18 -8.16
N GLN A 314 -1.52 15.44 -7.56
CA GLN A 314 -2.26 14.48 -6.76
C GLN A 314 -3.66 14.26 -7.34
N ILE A 315 -4.24 13.09 -7.05
CA ILE A 315 -5.66 12.82 -7.24
C ILE A 315 -6.28 12.34 -5.94
N ARG A 316 -7.57 12.61 -5.76
CA ARG A 316 -8.37 12.06 -4.67
C ARG A 316 -9.38 11.08 -5.25
N VAL A 317 -9.27 9.80 -4.86
CA VAL A 317 -10.22 8.76 -5.22
C VAL A 317 -11.31 8.71 -4.15
N ASN A 318 -12.51 9.13 -4.54
CA ASN A 318 -13.71 8.98 -3.71
C ASN A 318 -14.28 7.57 -3.86
N TRP A 319 -14.45 6.89 -2.72
CA TRP A 319 -14.94 5.52 -2.69
C TRP A 319 -16.43 5.45 -2.98
N LYS A 320 -16.80 4.54 -3.88
CA LYS A 320 -18.18 4.11 -4.12
C LYS A 320 -18.27 2.60 -3.90
N PRO A 321 -19.45 2.05 -3.56
CA PRO A 321 -19.64 0.61 -3.49
C PRO A 321 -19.07 -0.09 -4.74
N ASN A 322 -18.44 -1.25 -4.55
CA ASN A 322 -17.89 -2.05 -5.64
C ASN A 322 -16.82 -1.33 -6.50
N THR A 323 -16.16 -0.31 -5.93
CA THR A 323 -14.98 0.29 -6.56
C THR A 323 -13.75 -0.58 -6.28
N VAL A 324 -12.98 -0.86 -7.34
CA VAL A 324 -11.63 -1.44 -7.23
C VAL A 324 -10.64 -0.45 -7.83
N VAL A 325 -9.65 -0.08 -7.03
CA VAL A 325 -8.51 0.73 -7.46
C VAL A 325 -7.34 -0.20 -7.75
N VAL A 326 -6.78 -0.12 -8.95
CA VAL A 326 -5.54 -0.82 -9.33
C VAL A 326 -4.47 0.25 -9.48
N PHE A 327 -3.35 0.13 -8.77
CA PHE A 327 -2.30 1.14 -8.82
C PHE A 327 -0.92 0.52 -8.84
N ASP A 328 0.02 1.25 -9.44
CA ASP A 328 1.43 0.88 -9.46
C ASP A 328 2.16 1.49 -8.25
N ASN A 329 2.32 0.68 -7.20
CA ASN A 329 2.94 1.11 -5.94
C ASN A 329 4.43 1.44 -6.06
N ARG A 330 5.07 1.10 -7.18
CA ARG A 330 6.45 1.48 -7.49
C ARG A 330 6.56 2.96 -7.80
N ILE A 331 5.48 3.53 -8.32
CA ILE A 331 5.38 4.92 -8.72
C ILE A 331 4.77 5.73 -7.59
N VAL A 332 3.52 5.45 -7.23
CA VAL A 332 2.72 6.37 -6.40
C VAL A 332 3.08 6.32 -4.92
N SER A 333 2.81 7.42 -4.24
CA SER A 333 2.59 7.42 -2.79
C SER A 333 1.14 7.77 -2.49
N HIS A 334 0.59 7.25 -1.40
CA HIS A 334 -0.81 7.48 -1.08
C HIS A 334 -1.04 7.64 0.42
N SER A 335 -2.17 8.27 0.76
CA SER A 335 -2.63 8.48 2.13
C SER A 335 -4.11 8.13 2.23
N ALA A 336 -4.47 7.34 3.23
CA ALA A 336 -5.86 7.19 3.65
C ALA A 336 -6.32 8.49 4.32
N ILE A 337 -7.53 8.95 4.00
CA ILE A 337 -8.15 10.10 4.64
C ILE A 337 -9.16 9.60 5.68
N LEU A 338 -9.10 10.16 6.89
CA LEU A 338 -9.96 9.82 8.02
C LEU A 338 -10.87 10.99 8.33
N ASP A 339 -11.73 11.33 7.37
CA ASP A 339 -12.68 12.45 7.40
C ASP A 339 -14.15 11.99 7.49
N PHE A 340 -14.37 10.75 7.94
CA PHE A 340 -15.68 10.17 8.16
C PHE A 340 -15.94 9.94 9.64
N ASN A 341 -17.21 9.96 10.05
CA ASN A 341 -17.61 9.64 11.42
C ASN A 341 -17.20 8.21 11.75
N SER A 342 -16.40 8.03 12.81
CA SER A 342 -15.86 6.72 13.21
C SER A 342 -16.82 5.86 14.02
N SER A 343 -18.09 6.28 14.16
CA SER A 343 -19.14 5.47 14.79
C SER A 343 -19.28 4.10 14.11
N ASP A 344 -19.79 3.13 14.86
CA ASP A 344 -19.83 1.73 14.41
C ASP A 344 -20.62 1.50 13.12
N GLU A 345 -21.61 2.35 12.80
CA GLU A 345 -22.44 2.25 11.59
C GLU A 345 -21.72 2.73 10.32
N ASN A 346 -20.58 3.40 10.48
CA ASN A 346 -19.77 3.99 9.42
C ASN A 346 -18.39 3.31 9.30
N ALA A 347 -18.24 2.09 9.82
CA ALA A 347 -17.02 1.32 9.68
C ALA A 347 -16.65 1.15 8.20
N ARG A 348 -15.37 1.35 7.86
CA ARG A 348 -14.87 1.19 6.51
C ARG A 348 -14.00 -0.06 6.44
N LEU A 349 -14.37 -0.99 5.56
CA LEU A 349 -13.53 -2.16 5.26
C LEU A 349 -12.95 -2.00 3.86
N ILE A 350 -11.63 -1.96 3.80
CA ILE A 350 -10.87 -2.03 2.55
C ILE A 350 -10.02 -3.29 2.56
N VAL A 351 -10.03 -3.96 1.41
CA VAL A 351 -9.25 -5.14 1.13
C VAL A 351 -8.15 -4.76 0.15
N ARG A 352 -6.90 -5.02 0.53
CA ARG A 352 -5.74 -4.87 -0.34
C ARG A 352 -5.13 -6.23 -0.63
N ILE A 353 -4.79 -6.47 -1.88
CA ILE A 353 -3.92 -7.58 -2.28
C ILE A 353 -2.91 -7.04 -3.29
N ALA A 354 -1.66 -7.49 -3.19
CA ALA A 354 -0.58 -6.93 -3.97
C ALA A 354 0.45 -8.00 -4.34
N ALA A 355 0.94 -7.91 -5.57
CA ALA A 355 2.10 -8.67 -6.01
C ALA A 355 3.39 -7.95 -5.59
N LYS A 356 4.40 -8.70 -5.19
CA LYS A 356 5.78 -8.23 -5.03
C LYS A 356 6.32 -7.79 -6.38
N GLY A 357 7.08 -6.69 -6.36
CA GLY A 357 7.75 -6.11 -7.50
C GLY A 357 9.25 -6.41 -7.52
N GLU A 358 9.96 -5.67 -8.35
CA GLU A 358 11.41 -5.65 -8.32
C GLU A 358 11.95 -4.99 -7.04
N ARG A 359 13.17 -5.38 -6.68
CA ARG A 359 14.02 -4.56 -5.83
C ARG A 359 14.23 -3.19 -6.51
N PRO A 360 13.94 -2.07 -5.85
CA PRO A 360 14.14 -0.73 -6.40
C PRO A 360 15.61 -0.52 -6.82
N VAL A 361 15.82 -0.13 -8.07
CA VAL A 361 17.15 0.14 -8.63
C VAL A 361 17.24 1.54 -9.19
N HIS A 362 18.43 2.14 -9.08
CA HIS A 362 18.71 3.42 -9.70
C HIS A 362 18.91 3.23 -11.22
N ASP A 363 19.73 2.25 -11.59
CA ASP A 363 19.96 1.83 -12.97
C ASP A 363 19.21 0.52 -13.27
N LEU A 364 18.54 0.46 -14.42
CA LEU A 364 17.87 -0.76 -14.87
C LEU A 364 18.86 -1.86 -15.24
N GLU A 365 20.13 -1.55 -15.50
CA GLU A 365 21.18 -2.55 -15.65
C GLU A 365 21.39 -3.38 -14.37
N ASP A 366 20.99 -2.85 -13.20
CA ASP A 366 21.08 -3.55 -11.91
C ASP A 366 19.82 -4.36 -11.56
N LEU A 367 18.81 -4.33 -12.43
CA LEU A 367 17.61 -5.15 -12.27
C LEU A 367 17.99 -6.63 -12.18
N ASN A 368 17.38 -7.33 -11.24
CA ASN A 368 17.60 -8.77 -10.98
C ASN A 368 19.04 -9.16 -10.61
N LYS A 369 19.96 -8.22 -10.38
CA LYS A 369 21.25 -8.52 -9.75
C LYS A 369 21.06 -8.79 -8.25
N PRO A 370 21.58 -9.91 -7.70
CA PRO A 370 21.56 -10.17 -6.26
C PRO A 370 22.30 -9.06 -5.52
N ASP A 371 21.67 -8.48 -4.51
CA ASP A 371 22.24 -7.41 -3.69
C ASP A 371 21.80 -7.57 -2.23
N LYS A 372 22.67 -7.18 -1.30
CA LYS A 372 22.39 -7.11 0.14
C LYS A 372 21.84 -5.72 0.47
N SER A 373 20.69 -5.38 -0.10
CA SER A 373 20.04 -4.10 0.21
C SER A 373 19.39 -4.10 1.60
N ILE A 374 19.16 -5.28 2.21
CA ILE A 374 18.78 -5.37 3.63
C ILE A 374 19.98 -5.00 4.48
N VAL A 375 19.85 -3.91 5.25
CA VAL A 375 20.91 -3.41 6.16
C VAL A 375 20.64 -3.74 7.63
N TYR A 376 19.40 -4.13 7.94
CA TYR A 376 19.02 -4.58 9.27
C TYR A 376 17.85 -5.55 9.17
N GLU A 377 17.92 -6.60 9.97
CA GLU A 377 16.82 -7.51 10.25
C GLU A 377 16.91 -7.85 11.74
N GLY A 378 15.87 -7.55 12.51
CA GLY A 378 15.89 -8.06 13.87
C GLY A 378 14.96 -7.42 14.89
N PRO A 379 14.97 -8.00 16.11
CA PRO A 379 14.13 -7.60 17.23
C PRO A 379 14.61 -6.35 17.99
N GLU A 380 15.87 -5.95 17.84
CA GLU A 380 16.56 -4.99 18.73
C GLU A 380 15.79 -3.67 18.91
N TYR A 381 15.20 -3.15 17.83
CA TYR A 381 14.45 -1.90 17.86
C TYR A 381 13.01 -1.98 18.40
N LEU A 382 12.50 -3.18 18.67
CA LEU A 382 11.22 -3.36 19.37
C LEU A 382 11.40 -3.28 20.90
N GLY A 383 12.65 -3.32 21.38
CA GLY A 383 13.01 -3.27 22.80
C GLY A 383 12.41 -4.42 23.63
N LYS A 384 12.34 -4.24 24.96
CA LYS A 384 11.74 -5.22 25.91
C LYS A 384 10.25 -5.55 25.65
N ARG A 385 9.61 -4.94 24.65
CA ARG A 385 8.20 -5.20 24.30
C ARG A 385 8.04 -6.56 23.61
N LEU A 386 9.11 -7.09 23.00
CA LEU A 386 9.12 -8.44 22.45
C LEU A 386 9.04 -9.54 23.51
N GLU A 387 9.66 -9.33 24.68
CA GLU A 387 9.60 -10.26 25.82
C GLU A 387 8.14 -10.52 26.27
N LYS A 388 7.24 -9.55 26.03
CA LYS A 388 5.80 -9.66 26.35
C LYS A 388 4.95 -10.31 25.25
N LEU A 389 5.52 -10.50 24.06
CA LEU A 389 4.81 -10.99 22.89
C LEU A 389 5.12 -12.46 22.55
N ASN A 390 6.04 -13.11 23.28
CA ASN A 390 6.50 -14.48 23.01
C ASN A 390 6.69 -14.72 21.50
N ILE A 391 7.43 -13.83 20.83
CA ILE A 391 7.82 -14.02 19.43
C ILE A 391 8.87 -15.11 19.34
#